data_AF-A0A0B7H1H4-F1
#
_entry.id   AF-A0A0B7H1H4-F1
#
_cell.length_a   1.000
_cell.length_b   1.000
_cell.length_c   1.000
_cell.angle_alpha   90.00
_cell.angle_beta   90.00
_cell.angle_gamma   90.00
#
_symmetry.space_group_name_H-M   'P 1'
#
loop_
_entity.id
_entity.type
_entity.pdbx_description
1 polymer ?
#
loop_
_entity_poly.entity_id
_entity_poly.type
_entity_poly.pdbx_seq_one_letter_code
_entity_poly.pdbx_strand_id
1 'polypeptide(L)'
;MGNLKLKGKDILKLGYPNNQSVNVALEVMKRNFNNKNQAYIKSLLKEILANPKDFEKHLTFGQIAEELLSSKKTEKRQLNAQRTDFKIFGENISEEAKNQLYTALKLPISVSGALMPDAHSGYGLPIGGVLAVENAVIPYGVGLDIGCRMCLSILDIPISYLDGAKDKYEKILVEHTKFGMYETHKSHIEHEIFDRDTFELIPILKRLKGKAIKQMGTSGGGNHFVEFGEVKILEEDEQIGLPKGTYLGILSHSGSRGFGAEIAQYYVRKAMEQCPLPKEAQQFAWLDLDTHLGLEYWTAMNLAGDYASACHEDIHRRLIKVLGGRLKARIENHHNFAWKETHNGKEVIVHRKGATPAGEGELGIIPASMTEKGYIVRGRGNPDSLCSASHGAGREHSRAACKTLFTQSDLKKELKNKKVTLIGGNTEEAPMAYKNINEVMNAQTDLVDILGSFQPRIVRMES
;
A
#
# COMPACT_ATOMS: atom_id res chain seq x y z
N MET A 1 33.94 -10.71 -19.45
CA MET A 1 33.47 -11.79 -18.56
C MET A 1 32.66 -12.78 -19.39
N GLY A 2 33.02 -14.06 -19.37
CA GLY A 2 32.43 -15.07 -20.27
C GLY A 2 31.00 -15.41 -19.87
N ASN A 3 30.07 -15.40 -20.83
CA ASN A 3 28.72 -15.90 -20.62
C ASN A 3 28.76 -17.36 -20.12
N LEU A 4 27.96 -17.67 -19.11
CA LEU A 4 27.78 -19.01 -18.58
C LEU A 4 27.40 -19.97 -19.72
N LYS A 5 28.31 -20.90 -20.05
CA LYS A 5 28.11 -21.93 -21.07
C LYS A 5 27.34 -23.15 -20.53
N LEU A 6 26.28 -22.93 -19.77
CA LEU A 6 25.37 -23.99 -19.29
C LEU A 6 24.25 -24.22 -20.32
N LYS A 7 24.04 -25.47 -20.74
CA LYS A 7 22.96 -25.88 -21.66
C LYS A 7 21.99 -26.84 -20.98
N GLY A 8 20.77 -27.00 -21.51
CA GLY A 8 19.77 -27.90 -20.93
C GLY A 8 20.24 -29.35 -20.90
N LYS A 9 21.02 -29.77 -21.91
CA LYS A 9 21.68 -31.09 -21.93
C LYS A 9 22.63 -31.31 -20.74
N ASP A 10 23.24 -30.25 -20.21
CA ASP A 10 24.11 -30.37 -19.03
C ASP A 10 23.29 -30.60 -17.76
N ILE A 11 22.12 -29.95 -17.64
CA ILE A 11 21.20 -30.10 -16.50
C ILE A 11 20.53 -31.48 -16.52
N LEU A 12 20.10 -31.96 -17.70
CA LEU A 12 19.60 -33.33 -17.88
C LEU A 12 20.64 -34.38 -17.46
N LYS A 13 21.93 -34.17 -17.77
CA LYS A 13 23.02 -35.03 -17.32
C LYS A 13 23.23 -35.05 -15.80
N LEU A 14 22.71 -34.06 -15.07
CA LEU A 14 22.75 -34.04 -13.61
C LEU A 14 21.63 -34.89 -12.99
N GLY A 15 20.64 -35.33 -13.77
CA GLY A 15 19.52 -36.15 -13.29
C GLY A 15 18.19 -35.40 -13.16
N TYR A 16 18.09 -34.15 -13.64
CA TYR A 16 16.83 -33.42 -13.66
C TYR A 16 15.81 -34.11 -14.58
N PRO A 17 14.51 -34.11 -14.21
CA PRO A 17 13.45 -34.65 -15.07
C PRO A 17 13.32 -33.81 -16.35
N ASN A 18 12.97 -34.45 -17.46
CA ASN A 18 12.78 -33.78 -18.75
C ASN A 18 11.43 -33.03 -18.80
N ASN A 19 11.31 -31.97 -18.00
CA ASN A 19 10.14 -31.10 -17.87
C ASN A 19 10.60 -29.63 -17.72
N GLN A 20 9.71 -28.75 -17.24
CA GLN A 20 10.02 -27.32 -17.07
C GLN A 20 11.16 -27.04 -16.07
N SER A 21 11.43 -27.94 -15.12
CA SER A 21 12.52 -27.78 -14.15
C SER A 21 13.88 -27.54 -14.82
N VAL A 22 14.12 -28.13 -16.00
CA VAL A 22 15.36 -27.92 -16.77
C VAL A 22 15.47 -26.47 -17.25
N ASN A 23 14.40 -25.93 -17.83
CA ASN A 23 14.39 -24.56 -18.36
C ASN A 23 14.49 -23.56 -17.21
N VAL A 24 13.72 -23.75 -16.15
CA VAL A 24 13.72 -22.89 -14.96
C VAL A 24 15.10 -22.89 -14.30
N ALA A 25 15.71 -24.05 -14.09
CA ALA A 25 17.07 -24.15 -13.55
C ALA A 25 18.09 -23.41 -14.42
N LEU A 26 17.97 -23.51 -15.74
CA LEU A 26 18.84 -22.83 -16.69
C LEU A 26 18.72 -21.31 -16.59
N GLU A 27 17.49 -20.79 -16.54
CA GLU A 27 17.19 -19.37 -16.42
C GLU A 27 17.66 -18.79 -15.09
N VAL A 28 17.34 -19.45 -13.97
CA VAL A 28 17.75 -19.06 -12.62
C VAL A 28 19.28 -19.00 -12.52
N MET A 29 19.99 -20.01 -13.03
CA MET A 29 21.45 -20.06 -12.97
C MET A 29 22.11 -19.01 -13.86
N LYS A 30 21.62 -18.84 -15.10
CA LYS A 30 22.14 -17.79 -16.00
C LYS A 30 21.92 -16.41 -15.42
N ARG A 31 20.79 -16.17 -14.76
CA ARG A 31 20.47 -14.85 -14.25
C ARG A 31 21.25 -14.50 -12.99
N ASN A 32 21.36 -15.41 -12.04
CA ASN A 32 21.95 -15.11 -10.74
C ASN A 32 23.45 -15.45 -10.65
N PHE A 33 23.94 -16.37 -11.51
CA PHE A 33 25.29 -16.92 -11.40
C PHE A 33 26.07 -16.88 -12.72
N ASN A 34 25.74 -15.96 -13.65
CA ASN A 34 26.43 -15.86 -14.95
C ASN A 34 27.96 -15.76 -14.85
N ASN A 35 28.45 -15.14 -13.77
CA ASN A 35 29.86 -14.86 -13.54
C ASN A 35 30.57 -15.95 -12.72
N LYS A 36 29.88 -17.04 -12.33
CA LYS A 36 30.46 -18.12 -11.52
C LYS A 36 30.98 -19.26 -12.41
N ASN A 37 31.92 -20.03 -11.86
CA ASN A 37 32.46 -21.22 -12.54
C ASN A 37 31.36 -22.29 -12.70
N GLN A 38 31.36 -22.97 -13.84
CA GLN A 38 30.42 -24.05 -14.16
C GLN A 38 30.45 -25.21 -13.16
N ALA A 39 31.62 -25.51 -12.56
CA ALA A 39 31.71 -26.55 -11.52
C ALA A 39 30.88 -26.22 -10.27
N TYR A 40 30.95 -24.96 -9.81
CA TYR A 40 30.16 -24.47 -8.68
C TYR A 40 28.65 -24.56 -8.98
N ILE A 41 28.22 -24.09 -10.15
CA ILE A 41 26.82 -24.14 -10.57
C ILE A 41 26.29 -25.57 -10.66
N LYS A 42 27.09 -26.50 -11.19
CA LYS A 42 26.72 -27.93 -11.24
C LYS A 42 26.62 -28.54 -9.83
N SER A 43 27.49 -28.14 -8.90
CA SER A 43 27.39 -28.57 -7.50
C SER A 43 26.08 -28.12 -6.86
N LEU A 44 25.74 -26.84 -7.03
CA LEU A 44 24.51 -26.25 -6.49
C LEU A 44 23.25 -26.89 -7.09
N LEU A 45 23.21 -27.11 -8.41
CA LEU A 45 22.11 -27.82 -9.06
C LEU A 45 21.94 -29.26 -8.55
N LYS A 46 23.04 -29.97 -8.26
CA LYS A 46 22.97 -31.31 -7.67
C LYS A 46 22.41 -31.28 -6.25
N GLU A 47 22.79 -30.28 -5.46
CA GLU A 47 22.28 -30.09 -4.10
C GLU A 47 20.76 -29.83 -4.11
N ILE A 48 20.29 -28.94 -4.98
CA ILE A 48 18.85 -28.65 -5.16
C ILE A 48 18.10 -29.90 -5.64
N LEU A 49 18.67 -30.66 -6.58
CA LEU A 49 18.05 -31.89 -7.07
C LEU A 49 17.96 -32.97 -5.99
N ALA A 50 18.97 -33.08 -5.12
CA ALA A 50 19.02 -34.07 -4.06
C ALA A 50 18.03 -33.72 -2.93
N ASN A 51 17.92 -32.44 -2.57
CA ASN A 51 17.13 -31.98 -1.43
C ASN A 51 16.18 -30.83 -1.81
N PRO A 52 15.26 -31.00 -2.78
CA PRO A 52 14.45 -29.89 -3.29
C PRO A 52 13.58 -29.24 -2.21
N LYS A 53 13.15 -30.00 -1.20
CA LYS A 53 12.35 -29.50 -0.06
C LYS A 53 13.06 -28.41 0.74
N ASP A 54 14.39 -28.50 0.87
CA ASP A 54 15.18 -27.52 1.62
C ASP A 54 15.20 -26.14 0.95
N PHE A 55 14.84 -26.09 -0.34
CA PHE A 55 14.85 -24.89 -1.16
C PHE A 55 13.45 -24.34 -1.47
N GLU A 56 12.34 -24.98 -1.06
CA GLU A 56 10.97 -24.54 -1.36
C GLU A 56 10.72 -23.07 -1.00
N LYS A 57 11.23 -22.64 0.16
CA LYS A 57 11.09 -21.26 0.67
C LYS A 57 12.24 -20.34 0.28
N HIS A 58 13.13 -20.76 -0.61
CA HIS A 58 14.29 -19.96 -1.00
C HIS A 58 13.95 -18.97 -2.12
N LEU A 59 14.20 -17.67 -1.93
CA LEU A 59 13.85 -16.62 -2.90
C LEU A 59 14.57 -16.72 -4.26
N THR A 60 15.76 -17.30 -4.31
CA THR A 60 16.48 -17.55 -5.57
C THR A 60 16.19 -18.91 -6.22
N PHE A 61 16.08 -19.99 -5.43
CA PHE A 61 16.05 -21.37 -5.93
C PHE A 61 14.70 -22.05 -5.80
N GLY A 62 13.75 -21.44 -5.08
CA GLY A 62 12.44 -22.02 -4.82
C GLY A 62 11.66 -22.36 -6.08
N GLN A 63 11.82 -21.58 -7.16
CA GLN A 63 11.21 -21.92 -8.45
C GLN A 63 11.72 -23.26 -9.01
N ILE A 64 13.00 -23.57 -8.82
CA ILE A 64 13.58 -24.86 -9.25
C ILE A 64 13.02 -25.98 -8.38
N ALA A 65 12.99 -25.77 -7.06
CA ALA A 65 12.44 -26.73 -6.11
C ALA A 65 10.97 -27.04 -6.38
N GLU A 66 10.16 -26.00 -6.62
CA GLU A 66 8.74 -26.13 -6.92
C GLU A 66 8.51 -26.97 -8.18
N GLU A 67 9.25 -26.73 -9.27
CA GLU A 67 9.15 -27.53 -10.51
C GLU A 67 9.68 -28.96 -10.37
N LEU A 68 10.55 -29.22 -9.39
CA LEU A 68 11.02 -30.57 -9.07
C LEU A 68 10.01 -31.35 -8.23
N LEU A 69 9.24 -30.65 -7.38
CA LEU A 69 8.30 -31.25 -6.43
C LEU A 69 6.86 -31.32 -6.97
N SER A 70 6.49 -30.37 -7.83
CA SER A 70 5.14 -30.22 -8.36
C SER A 70 5.02 -30.76 -9.78
N SER A 71 3.88 -31.40 -10.05
CA SER A 71 3.39 -31.67 -11.40
C SER A 71 2.07 -30.93 -11.68
N LYS A 72 1.72 -29.93 -10.88
CA LYS A 72 0.40 -29.29 -10.94
C LYS A 72 0.24 -28.50 -12.23
N LYS A 73 -0.77 -28.85 -13.02
CA LYS A 73 -1.22 -28.04 -14.15
C LYS A 73 -2.11 -26.92 -13.65
N THR A 74 -2.01 -25.76 -14.29
CA THR A 74 -2.94 -24.65 -14.06
C THR A 74 -4.34 -25.06 -14.49
N GLU A 75 -5.27 -25.14 -13.55
CA GLU A 75 -6.67 -25.47 -13.80
C GLU A 75 -7.57 -24.26 -13.59
N LYS A 76 -8.65 -24.18 -14.38
CA LYS A 76 -9.64 -23.12 -14.24
C LYS A 76 -10.42 -23.30 -12.93
N ARG A 77 -10.35 -22.30 -12.05
CA ARG A 77 -11.04 -22.31 -10.77
C ARG A 77 -12.48 -21.79 -10.93
N GLN A 78 -13.39 -22.27 -10.10
CA GLN A 78 -14.79 -21.82 -10.06
C GLN A 78 -15.04 -20.96 -8.83
N LEU A 79 -16.07 -20.11 -8.89
CA LEU A 79 -16.57 -19.36 -7.74
C LEU A 79 -17.52 -20.23 -6.92
N ASN A 80 -17.51 -20.02 -5.62
CA ASN A 80 -18.50 -20.60 -4.71
C ASN A 80 -19.90 -20.04 -5.04
N ALA A 81 -20.92 -20.88 -4.86
CA ALA A 81 -22.31 -20.48 -5.09
C ALA A 81 -22.76 -19.40 -4.08
N GLN A 82 -22.33 -19.56 -2.82
CA GLN A 82 -22.64 -18.66 -1.71
C GLN A 82 -21.43 -17.75 -1.40
N ARG A 83 -21.75 -16.57 -0.88
CA ARG A 83 -20.75 -15.64 -0.33
C ARG A 83 -20.37 -16.13 1.07
N THR A 84 -19.13 -15.91 1.46
CA THR A 84 -18.75 -16.01 2.87
C THR A 84 -19.32 -14.85 3.70
N ASP A 85 -19.23 -14.95 5.02
CA ASP A 85 -19.75 -13.97 5.98
C ASP A 85 -19.12 -12.58 5.78
N PHE A 86 -19.94 -11.54 5.90
CA PHE A 86 -19.47 -10.17 5.76
C PHE A 86 -20.33 -9.15 6.50
N LYS A 87 -19.76 -7.97 6.75
CA LYS A 87 -20.46 -6.81 7.30
C LYS A 87 -20.28 -5.58 6.41
N ILE A 88 -21.34 -4.79 6.24
CA ILE A 88 -21.27 -3.48 5.58
C ILE A 88 -21.54 -2.42 6.65
N PHE A 89 -20.65 -1.45 6.75
CA PHE A 89 -20.75 -0.28 7.61
C PHE A 89 -21.14 0.92 6.74
N GLY A 90 -22.18 1.65 7.14
CA GLY A 90 -22.73 2.78 6.37
C GLY A 90 -23.78 2.39 5.33
N GLU A 91 -24.58 3.38 4.91
CA GLU A 91 -25.74 3.19 4.03
C GLU A 91 -25.50 3.70 2.60
N ASN A 92 -24.73 4.78 2.47
CA ASN A 92 -24.45 5.47 1.20
C ASN A 92 -23.25 4.86 0.45
N ILE A 93 -23.42 3.61 0.01
CA ILE A 93 -22.42 2.86 -0.76
C ILE A 93 -23.03 2.38 -2.08
N SER A 94 -22.34 2.64 -3.19
CA SER A 94 -22.83 2.27 -4.53
C SER A 94 -22.95 0.75 -4.70
N GLU A 95 -23.95 0.33 -5.48
CA GLU A 95 -24.14 -1.09 -5.80
C GLU A 95 -22.94 -1.68 -6.57
N GLU A 96 -22.24 -0.86 -7.36
CA GLU A 96 -21.01 -1.28 -8.02
C GLU A 96 -19.93 -1.70 -7.00
N ALA A 97 -19.69 -0.88 -5.96
CA ALA A 97 -18.74 -1.20 -4.92
C ALA A 97 -19.14 -2.46 -4.12
N LYS A 98 -20.44 -2.59 -3.79
CA LYS A 98 -20.97 -3.80 -3.13
C LYS A 98 -20.77 -5.04 -4.00
N ASN A 99 -21.07 -4.95 -5.30
CA ASN A 99 -20.90 -6.08 -6.23
C ASN A 99 -19.44 -6.51 -6.40
N GLN A 100 -18.48 -5.58 -6.33
CA GLN A 100 -17.06 -5.90 -6.28
C GLN A 100 -16.72 -6.75 -5.05
N LEU A 101 -17.18 -6.35 -3.86
CA LEU A 101 -17.01 -7.15 -2.64
C LEU A 101 -17.73 -8.51 -2.75
N TYR A 102 -18.97 -8.54 -3.23
CA TYR A 102 -19.75 -9.79 -3.36
C TYR A 102 -19.10 -10.80 -4.28
N THR A 103 -18.42 -10.35 -5.33
CA THR A 103 -17.65 -11.22 -6.22
C THR A 103 -16.43 -11.79 -5.49
N ALA A 104 -15.71 -10.95 -4.74
CA ALA A 104 -14.57 -11.37 -3.94
C ALA A 104 -14.96 -12.39 -2.84
N LEU A 105 -16.10 -12.21 -2.19
CA LEU A 105 -16.62 -13.12 -1.17
C LEU A 105 -17.02 -14.51 -1.70
N LYS A 106 -17.10 -14.69 -3.02
CA LYS A 106 -17.34 -15.98 -3.68
C LYS A 106 -16.07 -16.70 -4.11
N LEU A 107 -14.88 -16.14 -3.89
CA LEU A 107 -13.65 -16.86 -4.18
C LEU A 107 -13.55 -18.08 -3.24
N PRO A 108 -13.03 -19.22 -3.71
CA PRO A 108 -12.92 -20.43 -2.89
C PRO A 108 -11.99 -20.28 -1.67
N ILE A 109 -11.11 -19.27 -1.69
CA ILE A 109 -10.18 -18.95 -0.61
C ILE A 109 -10.75 -17.93 0.39
N SER A 110 -11.92 -17.34 0.14
CA SER A 110 -12.46 -16.26 0.97
C SER A 110 -13.02 -16.78 2.28
N VAL A 111 -12.63 -16.13 3.39
CA VAL A 111 -13.04 -16.49 4.76
C VAL A 111 -14.09 -15.53 5.28
N SER A 112 -13.89 -14.22 5.11
CA SER A 112 -14.84 -13.19 5.53
C SER A 112 -14.50 -11.87 4.87
N GLY A 113 -15.39 -10.88 4.96
CA GLY A 113 -15.06 -9.53 4.51
C GLY A 113 -15.84 -8.44 5.23
N ALA A 114 -15.41 -7.21 5.00
CA ALA A 114 -16.12 -6.04 5.48
C ALA A 114 -16.07 -4.92 4.44
N LEU A 115 -17.03 -4.00 4.50
CA LEU A 115 -17.07 -2.80 3.68
C LEU A 115 -17.23 -1.58 4.58
N MET A 116 -16.30 -0.64 4.46
CA MET A 116 -16.23 0.55 5.31
C MET A 116 -17.16 1.66 4.78
N PRO A 117 -17.57 2.64 5.61
CA PRO A 117 -18.53 3.68 5.18
C PRO A 117 -18.05 4.58 4.02
N ASP A 118 -16.74 4.76 3.88
CA ASP A 118 -16.08 5.49 2.79
C ASP A 118 -16.02 4.71 1.47
N ALA A 119 -16.62 3.52 1.41
CA ALA A 119 -16.46 2.63 0.28
C ALA A 119 -17.04 3.19 -1.03
N HIS A 120 -16.30 2.96 -2.11
CA HIS A 120 -16.66 3.35 -3.47
C HIS A 120 -15.98 2.43 -4.49
N SER A 121 -16.45 2.46 -5.75
CA SER A 121 -15.96 1.55 -6.76
C SER A 121 -14.50 1.82 -7.10
N GLY A 122 -13.75 0.73 -7.26
CA GLY A 122 -12.33 0.73 -7.62
C GLY A 122 -12.03 -0.31 -8.68
N TYR A 123 -10.79 -0.81 -8.71
CA TYR A 123 -10.40 -1.96 -9.53
C TYR A 123 -10.20 -3.18 -8.62
N GLY A 124 -10.75 -4.35 -8.91
CA GLY A 124 -10.68 -5.49 -7.99
C GLY A 124 -11.54 -5.27 -6.75
N LEU A 125 -10.93 -5.34 -5.57
CA LEU A 125 -11.61 -5.03 -4.30
C LEU A 125 -12.03 -3.55 -4.32
N PRO A 126 -13.25 -3.20 -3.85
CA PRO A 126 -13.65 -1.80 -3.77
C PRO A 126 -12.71 -1.04 -2.83
N ILE A 127 -12.55 0.26 -3.05
CA ILE A 127 -11.91 1.12 -2.05
C ILE A 127 -12.85 1.16 -0.84
N GLY A 128 -12.33 1.06 0.38
CA GLY A 128 -13.12 0.78 1.60
C GLY A 128 -13.35 -0.71 1.84
N GLY A 129 -12.82 -1.60 1.00
CA GLY A 129 -13.02 -3.04 1.11
C GLY A 129 -11.97 -3.73 1.99
N VAL A 130 -12.44 -4.68 2.80
CA VAL A 130 -11.61 -5.60 3.60
C VAL A 130 -11.99 -7.03 3.25
N LEU A 131 -11.00 -7.88 2.97
CA LEU A 131 -11.21 -9.28 2.61
C LEU A 131 -10.18 -10.18 3.28
N ALA A 132 -10.62 -11.10 4.12
CA ALA A 132 -9.80 -12.17 4.68
C ALA A 132 -9.84 -13.40 3.77
N VAL A 133 -8.68 -13.97 3.47
CA VAL A 133 -8.55 -15.20 2.67
C VAL A 133 -7.59 -16.21 3.30
N GLU A 134 -7.76 -17.49 2.99
CA GLU A 134 -6.87 -18.56 3.46
C GLU A 134 -5.61 -18.65 2.59
N ASN A 135 -4.44 -18.51 3.21
CA ASN A 135 -3.11 -18.83 2.66
C ASN A 135 -2.80 -18.31 1.23
N ALA A 136 -3.34 -17.15 0.88
CA ALA A 136 -3.21 -16.58 -0.45
C ALA A 136 -3.15 -15.06 -0.39
N VAL A 137 -2.53 -14.46 -1.40
CA VAL A 137 -2.47 -13.01 -1.55
C VAL A 137 -3.02 -12.62 -2.93
N ILE A 138 -3.93 -11.64 -2.95
CA ILE A 138 -4.57 -11.09 -4.14
C ILE A 138 -3.90 -9.74 -4.44
N PRO A 139 -3.01 -9.64 -5.45
CA PRO A 139 -2.27 -8.40 -5.71
C PRO A 139 -3.16 -7.18 -5.97
N TYR A 140 -4.30 -7.35 -6.66
CA TYR A 140 -5.26 -6.26 -6.85
C TYR A 140 -6.09 -5.93 -5.61
N GLY A 141 -6.21 -6.87 -4.67
CA GLY A 141 -6.81 -6.68 -3.35
C GLY A 141 -5.93 -5.82 -2.44
N VAL A 142 -4.61 -5.83 -2.64
CA VAL A 142 -3.68 -4.86 -2.05
C VAL A 142 -3.79 -3.50 -2.72
N GLY A 143 -3.84 -3.49 -4.05
CA GLY A 143 -3.87 -2.28 -4.87
C GLY A 143 -2.53 -1.99 -5.56
N LEU A 144 -2.55 -1.00 -6.47
CA LEU A 144 -1.37 -0.66 -7.27
C LEU A 144 -0.36 0.20 -6.50
N ASP A 145 -0.82 1.04 -5.57
CA ASP A 145 0.06 1.80 -4.68
C ASP A 145 0.21 1.07 -3.35
N ILE A 146 1.09 0.07 -3.35
CA ILE A 146 1.34 -0.80 -2.19
C ILE A 146 1.83 0.05 -1.02
N GLY A 147 1.27 -0.14 0.16
CA GLY A 147 1.70 0.56 1.37
C GLY A 147 1.40 2.06 1.35
N CYS A 148 0.50 2.53 0.47
CA CYS A 148 -0.09 3.85 0.56
C CYS A 148 -0.58 4.08 1.98
N ARG A 149 -0.18 5.22 2.57
CA ARG A 149 -0.34 5.50 3.99
C ARG A 149 -0.49 6.99 4.26
N MET A 150 -1.01 7.25 5.45
CA MET A 150 -0.98 8.55 6.08
C MET A 150 0.17 8.60 7.10
N CYS A 151 0.83 9.75 7.20
CA CYS A 151 1.78 10.05 8.25
C CYS A 151 1.52 11.45 8.81
N LEU A 152 1.22 11.54 10.11
CA LEU A 152 1.06 12.78 10.85
C LEU A 152 2.25 12.96 11.81
N SER A 153 3.03 14.01 11.65
CA SER A 153 3.98 14.49 12.66
C SER A 153 3.40 15.67 13.41
N ILE A 154 3.37 15.60 14.74
CA ILE A 154 3.00 16.70 15.64
C ILE A 154 4.29 17.35 16.14
N LEU A 155 4.39 18.68 16.06
CA LEU A 155 5.61 19.42 16.40
C LEU A 155 5.46 20.22 17.70
N ASP A 156 6.59 20.59 18.30
CA ASP A 156 6.69 21.52 19.44
C ASP A 156 6.55 23.00 19.03
N ILE A 157 6.02 23.26 17.84
CA ILE A 157 5.83 24.61 17.29
C ILE A 157 4.37 25.03 17.55
N PRO A 158 4.13 26.20 18.18
CA PRO A 158 2.78 26.74 18.32
C PRO A 158 2.13 27.01 16.97
N ILE A 159 0.85 26.67 16.82
CA ILE A 159 0.11 26.88 15.56
C ILE A 159 0.10 28.34 15.09
N SER A 160 0.18 29.31 16.01
CA SER A 160 0.23 30.75 15.72
C SER A 160 1.43 31.16 14.86
N TYR A 161 2.50 30.37 14.83
CA TYR A 161 3.64 30.63 13.96
C TYR A 161 3.29 30.43 12.48
N LEU A 162 2.36 29.51 12.17
CA LEU A 162 1.85 29.35 10.82
C LEU A 162 1.02 30.56 10.39
N ASP A 163 0.17 31.08 11.29
CA ASP A 163 -0.65 32.26 11.02
C ASP A 163 0.22 33.51 10.79
N GLY A 164 1.29 33.68 11.57
CA GLY A 164 2.19 34.83 11.46
C GLY A 164 3.19 34.78 10.29
N ALA A 165 3.38 33.63 9.65
CA ALA A 165 4.42 33.45 8.63
C ALA A 165 3.99 32.54 7.47
N LYS A 166 2.73 32.61 7.04
CA LYS A 166 2.14 31.73 6.03
C LYS A 166 3.00 31.54 4.77
N ASP A 167 3.49 32.62 4.17
CA ASP A 167 4.33 32.60 2.96
C ASP A 167 5.62 31.78 3.14
N LYS A 168 6.20 31.78 4.35
CA LYS A 168 7.37 30.96 4.69
C LYS A 168 7.03 29.47 4.61
N TYR A 169 5.88 29.06 5.14
CA TYR A 169 5.45 27.65 5.11
C TYR A 169 5.08 27.20 3.69
N GLU A 170 4.44 28.06 2.91
CA GLU A 170 4.17 27.81 1.48
C GLU A 170 5.47 27.56 0.72
N LYS A 171 6.47 28.44 0.90
CA LYS A 171 7.80 28.29 0.30
C LYS A 171 8.51 27.01 0.76
N ILE A 172 8.43 26.68 2.05
CA ILE A 172 9.02 25.45 2.59
C ILE A 172 8.43 24.22 1.92
N LEU A 173 7.09 24.13 1.76
CA LEU A 173 6.48 23.02 1.03
C LEU A 173 7.04 22.97 -0.39
N VAL A 174 7.00 24.08 -1.14
CA VAL A 174 7.49 24.14 -2.54
C VAL A 174 8.94 23.66 -2.69
N GLU A 175 9.83 24.09 -1.82
CA GLU A 175 11.27 23.80 -1.93
C GLU A 175 11.63 22.38 -1.46
N HIS A 176 10.95 21.87 -0.43
CA HIS A 176 11.38 20.66 0.30
C HIS A 176 10.55 19.41 0.04
N THR A 177 9.46 19.49 -0.70
CA THR A 177 8.73 18.31 -1.19
C THR A 177 8.83 18.19 -2.72
N LYS A 178 8.57 17.00 -3.27
CA LYS A 178 8.67 16.69 -4.70
C LYS A 178 7.45 15.89 -5.14
N PHE A 179 6.84 16.31 -6.25
CA PHE A 179 5.59 15.75 -6.75
C PHE A 179 5.70 15.26 -8.20
N GLY A 180 4.75 14.44 -8.59
CA GLY A 180 4.63 13.84 -9.91
C GLY A 180 5.64 12.74 -10.22
N MET A 181 5.75 12.43 -11.51
CA MET A 181 6.52 11.29 -12.01
C MET A 181 8.03 11.58 -12.12
N TYR A 182 8.38 12.84 -12.37
CA TYR A 182 9.74 13.23 -12.78
C TYR A 182 10.52 14.01 -11.72
N GLU A 183 9.85 14.67 -10.77
CA GLU A 183 10.56 15.39 -9.72
C GLU A 183 11.19 14.42 -8.72
N THR A 184 12.46 14.65 -8.40
CA THR A 184 13.21 13.89 -7.41
C THR A 184 14.09 14.83 -6.60
N HIS A 185 14.51 14.38 -5.41
CA HIS A 185 15.48 15.12 -4.62
C HIS A 185 16.88 15.00 -5.24
N LYS A 186 17.65 16.09 -5.20
CA LYS A 186 19.05 16.09 -5.66
C LYS A 186 19.95 15.26 -4.76
N SER A 187 19.63 15.21 -3.47
CA SER A 187 20.33 14.42 -2.46
C SER A 187 19.39 13.40 -1.85
N HIS A 188 19.89 12.18 -1.71
CA HIS A 188 19.19 11.06 -1.08
C HIS A 188 19.78 10.82 0.30
N ILE A 189 18.93 10.36 1.22
CA ILE A 189 19.41 9.80 2.47
C ILE A 189 19.95 8.40 2.20
N GLU A 190 21.05 8.05 2.85
CA GLU A 190 21.36 6.64 3.05
C GLU A 190 20.32 6.08 4.00
N HIS A 191 19.72 4.96 3.63
CA HIS A 191 18.68 4.31 4.41
C HIS A 191 18.88 2.80 4.32
N GLU A 192 18.87 2.15 5.49
CA GLU A 192 19.07 0.70 5.65
C GLU A 192 18.15 -0.18 4.81
N ILE A 193 17.02 0.36 4.32
CA ILE A 193 16.10 -0.38 3.46
C ILE A 193 16.79 -0.85 2.17
N PHE A 194 17.76 -0.07 1.67
CA PHE A 194 18.50 -0.41 0.46
C PHE A 194 19.59 -1.46 0.70
N ASP A 195 19.89 -1.80 1.95
CA ASP A 195 20.86 -2.83 2.32
C ASP A 195 20.22 -4.22 2.41
N ARG A 196 18.89 -4.31 2.33
CA ARG A 196 18.16 -5.57 2.32
C ARG A 196 18.57 -6.43 1.12
N ASP A 197 18.95 -7.67 1.43
CA ASP A 197 19.36 -8.69 0.46
C ASP A 197 18.26 -9.02 -0.56
N THR A 198 16.99 -8.81 -0.21
CA THR A 198 15.82 -8.97 -1.10
C THR A 198 15.98 -8.21 -2.42
N PHE A 199 16.66 -7.05 -2.41
CA PHE A 199 16.97 -6.33 -3.65
C PHE A 199 17.88 -7.14 -4.58
N GLU A 200 18.76 -7.99 -4.07
CA GLU A 200 19.62 -8.85 -4.88
C GLU A 200 18.96 -10.20 -5.20
N LEU A 201 18.18 -10.74 -4.27
CA LEU A 201 17.56 -12.05 -4.38
C LEU A 201 16.36 -12.06 -5.34
N ILE A 202 15.59 -10.96 -5.39
CA ILE A 202 14.35 -10.89 -6.16
C ILE A 202 14.56 -10.10 -7.47
N PRO A 203 14.28 -10.69 -8.65
CA PRO A 203 14.52 -10.13 -9.99
C PRO A 203 14.07 -8.68 -10.15
N ILE A 204 12.79 -8.47 -9.82
CA ILE A 204 12.12 -7.22 -10.10
C ILE A 204 12.63 -6.15 -9.16
N LEU A 205 12.88 -6.49 -7.90
CA LEU A 205 13.42 -5.57 -6.90
C LEU A 205 14.82 -5.11 -7.32
N LYS A 206 15.68 -6.03 -7.78
CA LYS A 206 17.02 -5.69 -8.28
C LYS A 206 16.99 -4.64 -9.37
N ARG A 207 16.12 -4.83 -10.37
CA ARG A 207 15.93 -3.88 -11.47
C ARG A 207 15.41 -2.54 -10.96
N LEU A 208 14.53 -2.56 -9.96
CA LEU A 208 13.88 -1.36 -9.46
C LEU A 208 14.67 -0.61 -8.37
N LYS A 209 15.75 -1.18 -7.81
CA LYS A 209 16.54 -0.55 -6.73
C LYS A 209 16.96 0.88 -7.08
N GLY A 210 17.49 1.09 -8.29
CA GLY A 210 17.90 2.43 -8.74
C GLY A 210 16.73 3.42 -8.87
N LYS A 211 15.53 2.94 -9.22
CA LYS A 211 14.31 3.76 -9.25
C LYS A 211 13.86 4.11 -7.83
N ALA A 212 13.85 3.12 -6.93
CA ALA A 212 13.49 3.31 -5.52
C ALA A 212 14.42 4.33 -4.83
N ILE A 213 15.74 4.27 -5.07
CA ILE A 213 16.68 5.27 -4.58
C ILE A 213 16.31 6.66 -5.10
N LYS A 214 16.12 6.80 -6.43
CA LYS A 214 15.78 8.10 -7.05
C LYS A 214 14.48 8.71 -6.50
N GLN A 215 13.47 7.89 -6.25
CA GLN A 215 12.13 8.33 -5.82
C GLN A 215 11.97 8.47 -4.29
N MET A 216 12.99 8.12 -3.50
CA MET A 216 12.94 8.20 -2.03
C MET A 216 12.59 9.63 -1.56
N GLY A 217 11.65 9.73 -0.62
CA GLY A 217 11.23 11.00 -0.04
C GLY A 217 10.41 11.90 -0.97
N THR A 218 9.89 11.37 -2.08
CA THR A 218 8.95 12.08 -2.97
C THR A 218 7.49 11.74 -2.61
N SER A 219 6.58 12.68 -2.81
CA SER A 219 5.15 12.52 -2.49
C SER A 219 4.37 11.93 -3.66
N GLY A 220 4.71 12.34 -4.88
CA GLY A 220 4.08 11.80 -6.07
C GLY A 220 2.88 12.52 -6.62
N GLY A 221 1.90 11.75 -7.11
CA GLY A 221 0.80 12.26 -7.92
C GLY A 221 -0.54 11.65 -7.54
N GLY A 222 -1.60 12.06 -8.24
CA GLY A 222 -2.97 11.66 -7.91
C GLY A 222 -3.47 12.33 -6.63
N ASN A 223 -3.98 11.56 -5.68
CA ASN A 223 -4.52 12.06 -4.40
C ASN A 223 -3.44 12.26 -3.32
N HIS A 224 -2.16 12.19 -3.68
CA HIS A 224 -1.05 12.35 -2.75
C HIS A 224 -0.83 13.82 -2.41
N PHE A 225 -0.49 14.10 -1.15
CA PHE A 225 -0.33 15.46 -0.66
C PHE A 225 0.68 15.55 0.49
N VAL A 226 1.13 16.77 0.76
CA VAL A 226 1.81 17.15 1.99
C VAL A 226 1.24 18.47 2.48
N GLU A 227 0.87 18.52 3.75
CA GLU A 227 0.09 19.62 4.32
C GLU A 227 0.68 20.08 5.65
N PHE A 228 0.60 21.39 5.87
CA PHE A 228 0.67 21.97 7.21
C PHE A 228 -0.73 22.27 7.71
N GLY A 229 -0.98 21.95 8.97
CA GLY A 229 -2.29 22.12 9.56
C GLY A 229 -2.27 22.23 11.07
N GLU A 230 -3.45 22.51 11.61
CA GLU A 230 -3.69 22.54 13.04
C GLU A 230 -4.04 21.13 13.54
N VAL A 231 -3.30 20.65 14.52
CA VAL A 231 -3.64 19.41 15.25
C VAL A 231 -4.28 19.80 16.57
N LYS A 232 -5.48 19.28 16.83
CA LYS A 232 -6.16 19.43 18.12
C LYS A 232 -6.27 18.07 18.81
N ILE A 233 -5.63 17.94 19.97
CA ILE A 233 -5.75 16.77 20.85
C ILE A 233 -6.91 17.03 21.81
N LEU A 234 -7.92 16.18 21.76
CA LEU A 234 -9.16 16.31 22.53
C LEU A 234 -9.14 15.44 23.78
N GLU A 235 -8.50 14.29 23.71
CA GLU A 235 -8.35 13.35 24.82
C GLU A 235 -6.87 13.02 25.04
N GLU A 236 -6.52 12.79 26.31
CA GLU A 236 -5.19 12.29 26.65
C GLU A 236 -5.14 10.81 26.33
N ASP A 237 -4.09 10.40 25.63
CA ASP A 237 -3.85 9.00 25.26
C ASP A 237 -2.35 8.71 25.46
N GLU A 238 -2.06 7.58 26.11
CA GLU A 238 -0.70 7.22 26.50
C GLU A 238 0.21 7.03 25.27
N GLN A 239 -0.32 6.50 24.16
CA GLN A 239 0.44 6.27 22.95
C GLN A 239 0.73 7.57 22.20
N ILE A 240 -0.20 8.55 22.23
CA ILE A 240 0.06 9.88 21.69
C ILE A 240 1.06 10.63 22.58
N GLY A 241 0.97 10.49 23.89
CA GLY A 241 1.91 11.07 24.85
C GLY A 241 1.90 12.61 24.88
N LEU A 242 0.77 13.24 24.52
CA LEU A 242 0.62 14.69 24.50
C LEU A 242 -0.60 15.15 25.30
N PRO A 243 -0.50 16.29 26.01
CA PRO A 243 -1.65 16.87 26.69
C PRO A 243 -2.67 17.42 25.69
N LYS A 244 -3.92 17.58 26.15
CA LYS A 244 -4.97 18.28 25.39
C LYS A 244 -4.47 19.66 24.98
N GLY A 245 -4.69 20.02 23.72
CA GLY A 245 -4.17 21.28 23.20
C GLY A 245 -4.12 21.33 21.69
N THR A 246 -3.57 22.43 21.19
CA THR A 246 -3.46 22.73 19.77
C THR A 246 -1.98 22.84 19.37
N TYR A 247 -1.61 22.16 18.29
CA TYR A 247 -0.24 22.01 17.83
C TYR A 247 -0.15 22.26 16.32
N LEU A 248 1.07 22.54 15.83
CA LEU A 248 1.36 22.46 14.41
C LEU A 248 1.57 21.00 13.99
N GLY A 249 0.88 20.58 12.93
CA GLY A 249 1.04 19.26 12.32
C GLY A 249 1.60 19.31 10.90
N ILE A 250 2.34 18.27 10.54
CA ILE A 250 2.65 17.91 9.15
C ILE A 250 1.90 16.64 8.83
N LEU A 251 0.98 16.68 7.87
CA LEU A 251 0.29 15.49 7.37
C LEU A 251 0.79 15.21 5.96
N SER A 252 1.16 13.97 5.68
CA SER A 252 1.44 13.54 4.31
C SER A 252 0.67 12.28 3.96
N HIS A 253 0.28 12.22 2.69
CA HIS A 253 -0.35 11.08 2.06
C HIS A 253 0.47 10.69 0.84
N SER A 254 1.08 9.51 0.90
CA SER A 254 1.92 8.96 -0.17
C SER A 254 2.00 7.44 -0.03
N GLY A 255 2.74 6.81 -0.90
CA GLY A 255 2.91 5.36 -0.92
C GLY A 255 4.28 4.96 -1.44
N SER A 256 4.35 3.75 -1.97
CA SER A 256 5.60 3.16 -2.46
C SER A 256 6.01 3.64 -3.86
N ARG A 257 5.34 4.69 -4.37
CA ARG A 257 5.70 5.40 -5.60
C ARG A 257 5.68 4.48 -6.82
N GLY A 258 6.46 4.84 -7.84
CA GLY A 258 6.62 4.00 -9.02
C GLY A 258 7.35 2.68 -8.73
N PHE A 259 7.95 2.51 -7.55
CA PHE A 259 8.56 1.26 -7.12
C PHE A 259 7.49 0.20 -6.82
N GLY A 260 6.54 0.48 -5.91
CA GLY A 260 5.48 -0.48 -5.63
C GLY A 260 4.48 -0.63 -6.77
N ALA A 261 4.23 0.42 -7.56
CA ALA A 261 3.38 0.30 -8.75
C ALA A 261 3.90 -0.74 -9.76
N GLU A 262 5.20 -0.78 -10.03
CA GLU A 262 5.78 -1.78 -10.93
C GLU A 262 5.78 -3.19 -10.32
N ILE A 263 5.97 -3.30 -8.99
CA ILE A 263 5.81 -4.57 -8.27
C ILE A 263 4.37 -5.08 -8.43
N ALA A 264 3.38 -4.26 -8.09
CA ALA A 264 1.97 -4.61 -8.18
C ALA A 264 1.58 -5.05 -9.60
N GLN A 265 1.93 -4.25 -10.62
CA GLN A 265 1.63 -4.58 -12.02
C GLN A 265 2.27 -5.90 -12.47
N TYR A 266 3.50 -6.19 -12.03
CA TYR A 266 4.14 -7.46 -12.35
C TYR A 266 3.39 -8.65 -11.76
N TYR A 267 3.11 -8.62 -10.45
CA TYR A 267 2.49 -9.75 -9.75
C TYR A 267 0.99 -9.89 -10.03
N VAL A 268 0.29 -8.80 -10.35
CA VAL A 268 -1.05 -8.84 -10.92
C VAL A 268 -1.08 -9.70 -12.19
N ARG A 269 -0.17 -9.45 -13.13
CA ARG A 269 -0.12 -10.22 -14.39
C ARG A 269 0.20 -11.68 -14.10
N LYS A 270 1.16 -11.94 -13.22
CA LYS A 270 1.52 -13.30 -12.80
C LYS A 270 0.37 -14.05 -12.14
N ALA A 271 -0.38 -13.38 -11.26
CA ALA A 271 -1.57 -13.95 -10.64
C ALA A 271 -2.63 -14.28 -11.69
N MET A 272 -2.91 -13.38 -12.64
CA MET A 272 -3.86 -13.63 -13.72
C MET A 272 -3.45 -14.79 -14.64
N GLU A 273 -2.16 -14.96 -14.90
CA GLU A 273 -1.60 -16.08 -15.67
C GLU A 273 -1.75 -17.43 -14.93
N GLN A 274 -1.53 -17.44 -13.61
CA GLN A 274 -1.47 -18.66 -12.78
C GLN A 274 -2.80 -19.04 -12.12
N CYS A 275 -3.74 -18.10 -12.03
CA CYS A 275 -5.04 -18.30 -11.40
C CYS A 275 -6.17 -17.89 -12.36
N PRO A 276 -6.45 -18.69 -13.40
CA PRO A 276 -7.57 -18.43 -14.31
C PRO A 276 -8.91 -18.58 -13.59
N LEU A 277 -9.70 -17.53 -13.64
CA LEU A 277 -11.03 -17.40 -13.03
C LEU A 277 -12.09 -17.04 -14.09
N PRO A 278 -13.38 -17.08 -13.75
CA PRO A 278 -14.43 -16.45 -14.55
C PRO A 278 -14.12 -14.97 -14.81
N LYS A 279 -14.60 -14.42 -15.94
CA LYS A 279 -14.22 -13.08 -16.43
C LYS A 279 -14.52 -11.98 -15.40
N GLU A 280 -15.65 -12.10 -14.72
CA GLU A 280 -16.11 -11.20 -13.67
C GLU A 280 -15.20 -11.19 -12.44
N ALA A 281 -14.48 -12.29 -12.19
CA ALA A 281 -13.61 -12.46 -11.03
C ALA A 281 -12.11 -12.47 -11.35
N GLN A 282 -11.71 -12.37 -12.62
CA GLN A 282 -10.31 -12.45 -13.05
C GLN A 282 -9.40 -11.42 -12.37
N GLN A 283 -9.94 -10.25 -12.02
CA GLN A 283 -9.23 -9.22 -11.27
C GLN A 283 -8.89 -9.62 -9.82
N PHE A 284 -9.50 -10.69 -9.29
CA PHE A 284 -9.21 -11.26 -7.98
C PHE A 284 -8.31 -12.49 -8.03
N ALA A 285 -7.64 -12.72 -9.17
CA ALA A 285 -6.62 -13.76 -9.26
C ALA A 285 -5.57 -13.59 -8.16
N TRP A 286 -5.18 -14.71 -7.55
CA TRP A 286 -4.30 -14.73 -6.38
C TRP A 286 -3.03 -15.54 -6.61
N LEU A 287 -2.11 -15.42 -5.66
CA LEU A 287 -0.91 -16.23 -5.53
C LEU A 287 -0.99 -16.97 -4.19
N ASP A 288 -0.92 -18.29 -4.23
CA ASP A 288 -0.90 -19.14 -3.03
C ASP A 288 0.45 -18.95 -2.31
N LEU A 289 0.46 -18.70 -1.00
CA LEU A 289 1.69 -18.33 -0.26
C LEU A 289 2.71 -19.48 -0.14
N ASP A 290 2.28 -20.72 -0.36
CA ASP A 290 3.16 -21.89 -0.41
C ASP A 290 3.90 -22.04 -1.74
N THR A 291 3.57 -21.21 -2.73
CA THR A 291 4.26 -21.20 -4.04
C THR A 291 5.43 -20.22 -4.03
N HIS A 292 6.41 -20.45 -4.91
CA HIS A 292 7.54 -19.53 -5.05
C HIS A 292 7.07 -18.11 -5.42
N LEU A 293 6.13 -17.97 -6.36
CA LEU A 293 5.59 -16.67 -6.76
C LEU A 293 4.82 -15.98 -5.63
N GLY A 294 4.08 -16.74 -4.81
CA GLY A 294 3.39 -16.20 -3.64
C GLY A 294 4.38 -15.64 -2.61
N LEU A 295 5.43 -16.40 -2.30
CA LEU A 295 6.49 -15.94 -1.39
C LEU A 295 7.26 -14.74 -1.93
N GLU A 296 7.57 -14.74 -3.23
CA GLU A 296 8.27 -13.65 -3.90
C GLU A 296 7.44 -12.35 -3.85
N TYR A 297 6.15 -12.43 -4.15
CA TYR A 297 5.25 -11.28 -4.05
C TYR A 297 5.07 -10.83 -2.60
N TRP A 298 4.83 -11.74 -1.67
CA TRP A 298 4.68 -11.40 -0.25
C TRP A 298 5.89 -10.63 0.26
N THR A 299 7.10 -11.09 -0.08
CA THR A 299 8.35 -10.43 0.28
C THR A 299 8.48 -9.05 -0.39
N ALA A 300 8.20 -8.96 -1.69
CA ALA A 300 8.27 -7.71 -2.45
C ALA A 300 7.24 -6.67 -1.97
N MET A 301 6.03 -7.12 -1.63
CA MET A 301 4.97 -6.29 -1.07
C MET A 301 5.38 -5.71 0.28
N ASN A 302 5.93 -6.54 1.17
CA ASN A 302 6.45 -6.08 2.47
C ASN A 302 7.59 -5.07 2.32
N LEU A 303 8.53 -5.31 1.40
CA LEU A 303 9.56 -4.32 1.10
C LEU A 303 8.98 -3.00 0.56
N ALA A 304 7.96 -3.05 -0.29
CA ALA A 304 7.29 -1.86 -0.80
C ALA A 304 6.55 -1.10 0.32
N GLY A 305 5.92 -1.82 1.25
CA GLY A 305 5.34 -1.26 2.47
C GLY A 305 6.37 -0.49 3.28
N ASP A 306 7.49 -1.13 3.63
CA ASP A 306 8.57 -0.49 4.39
C ASP A 306 9.18 0.71 3.65
N TYR A 307 9.29 0.61 2.32
CA TYR A 307 9.75 1.70 1.47
C TYR A 307 8.82 2.91 1.48
N ALA A 308 7.51 2.69 1.55
CA ALA A 308 6.55 3.78 1.73
C ALA A 308 6.81 4.49 3.08
N SER A 309 7.02 3.74 4.17
CA SER A 309 7.37 4.29 5.49
C SER A 309 8.62 5.18 5.42
N ALA A 310 9.68 4.66 4.81
CA ALA A 310 10.94 5.37 4.61
C ALA A 310 10.76 6.67 3.80
N CYS A 311 9.89 6.66 2.79
CA CYS A 311 9.55 7.87 2.03
C CYS A 311 8.90 8.93 2.92
N HIS A 312 7.93 8.56 3.75
CA HIS A 312 7.28 9.48 4.68
C HIS A 312 8.25 10.04 5.72
N GLU A 313 9.13 9.19 6.26
CA GLU A 313 10.17 9.61 7.17
C GLU A 313 11.08 10.68 6.54
N ASP A 314 11.55 10.49 5.31
CA ASP A 314 12.40 11.49 4.64
C ASP A 314 11.65 12.80 4.33
N ILE A 315 10.37 12.72 3.91
CA ILE A 315 9.51 13.91 3.70
C ILE A 315 9.43 14.72 4.99
N HIS A 316 9.05 14.07 6.10
CA HIS A 316 8.84 14.72 7.38
C HIS A 316 10.16 15.25 7.96
N ARG A 317 11.24 14.47 7.88
CA ARG A 317 12.58 14.87 8.33
C ARG A 317 13.07 16.14 7.64
N ARG A 318 12.88 16.27 6.32
CA ARG A 318 13.27 17.48 5.56
C ARG A 318 12.51 18.70 6.04
N LEU A 319 11.19 18.57 6.23
CA LEU A 319 10.33 19.67 6.67
C LEU A 319 10.61 20.07 8.13
N ILE A 320 10.74 19.11 9.03
CA ILE A 320 11.07 19.36 10.44
C ILE A 320 12.42 20.08 10.56
N LYS A 321 13.43 19.63 9.80
CA LYS A 321 14.76 20.24 9.79
C LYS A 321 14.73 21.71 9.39
N VAL A 322 14.03 22.07 8.32
CA VAL A 322 13.96 23.47 7.85
C VAL A 322 13.07 24.35 8.73
N LEU A 323 12.07 23.76 9.39
CA LEU A 323 11.26 24.48 10.39
C LEU A 323 12.03 24.77 11.67
N GLY A 324 13.02 23.94 12.02
CA GLY A 324 13.75 24.05 13.28
C GLY A 324 12.96 23.57 14.50
N GLY A 325 11.89 22.80 14.30
CA GLY A 325 11.09 22.20 15.37
C GLY A 325 11.58 20.81 15.77
N ARG A 326 10.98 20.26 16.81
CA ARG A 326 11.17 18.88 17.28
C ARG A 326 9.88 18.10 17.14
N LEU A 327 10.03 16.83 16.77
CA LEU A 327 8.93 15.88 16.71
C LEU A 327 8.45 15.58 18.14
N LYS A 328 7.16 15.75 18.39
CA LYS A 328 6.50 15.46 19.68
C LYS A 328 5.79 14.11 19.67
N ALA A 329 5.08 13.81 18.59
CA ALA A 329 4.44 12.53 18.35
C ALA A 329 4.35 12.27 16.85
N ARG A 330 4.24 10.99 16.47
CA ARG A 330 3.99 10.57 15.09
C ARG A 330 2.91 9.50 15.07
N ILE A 331 1.95 9.66 14.17
CA ILE A 331 0.87 8.70 13.94
C ILE A 331 0.93 8.30 12.46
N GLU A 332 0.96 7.00 12.18
CA GLU A 332 0.99 6.46 10.82
C GLU A 332 0.03 5.29 10.70
N ASN A 333 -0.67 5.18 9.56
CA ASN A 333 -1.50 4.03 9.27
C ASN A 333 -1.55 3.76 7.77
N HIS A 334 -1.48 2.48 7.40
CA HIS A 334 -1.54 2.03 6.00
C HIS A 334 -2.99 1.88 5.58
N HIS A 335 -3.26 2.01 4.29
CA HIS A 335 -4.61 1.77 3.78
C HIS A 335 -4.67 0.97 2.48
N ASN A 336 -3.53 0.54 1.93
CA ASN A 336 -3.46 -0.38 0.78
C ASN A 336 -2.41 -1.47 1.03
N PHE A 337 -2.80 -2.56 1.69
CA PHE A 337 -1.86 -3.61 2.08
C PHE A 337 -2.56 -4.94 2.38
N ALA A 338 -1.78 -5.98 2.63
CA ALA A 338 -2.26 -7.25 3.15
C ALA A 338 -1.42 -7.71 4.34
N TRP A 339 -2.08 -8.20 5.38
CA TRP A 339 -1.45 -8.65 6.62
C TRP A 339 -1.82 -10.08 6.94
N LYS A 340 -0.89 -10.80 7.55
CA LYS A 340 -1.17 -12.09 8.15
C LYS A 340 -1.71 -11.85 9.56
N GLU A 341 -2.95 -12.27 9.80
CA GLU A 341 -3.67 -12.04 11.05
C GLU A 341 -4.37 -13.31 11.53
N THR A 342 -4.77 -13.34 12.79
CA THR A 342 -5.61 -14.41 13.33
C THR A 342 -7.01 -13.88 13.63
N HIS A 343 -8.00 -14.40 12.91
CA HIS A 343 -9.42 -14.08 13.12
C HIS A 343 -10.19 -15.37 13.37
N ASN A 344 -11.01 -15.39 14.42
CA ASN A 344 -11.79 -16.58 14.83
C ASN A 344 -10.93 -17.87 14.95
N GLY A 345 -9.71 -17.74 15.46
CA GLY A 345 -8.77 -18.85 15.64
C GLY A 345 -8.13 -19.40 14.36
N LYS A 346 -8.35 -18.74 13.21
CA LYS A 346 -7.72 -19.09 11.93
C LYS A 346 -6.69 -18.05 11.51
N GLU A 347 -5.53 -18.52 11.05
CA GLU A 347 -4.56 -17.67 10.37
C GLU A 347 -5.08 -17.34 8.96
N VAL A 348 -5.21 -16.05 8.66
CA VAL A 348 -5.75 -15.54 7.39
C VAL A 348 -4.89 -14.39 6.87
N ILE A 349 -5.01 -14.13 5.57
CA ILE A 349 -4.42 -12.95 4.93
C ILE A 349 -5.52 -11.91 4.73
N VAL A 350 -5.47 -10.84 5.51
CA VAL A 350 -6.43 -9.74 5.48
C VAL A 350 -5.95 -8.67 4.52
N HIS A 351 -6.67 -8.51 3.41
CA HIS A 351 -6.45 -7.47 2.43
C HIS A 351 -7.28 -6.25 2.81
N ARG A 352 -6.65 -5.08 2.91
CA ARG A 352 -7.34 -3.80 3.07
C ARG A 352 -6.98 -2.88 1.91
N LYS A 353 -8.01 -2.39 1.23
CA LYS A 353 -7.85 -1.44 0.12
C LYS A 353 -8.72 -0.23 0.35
N GLY A 354 -8.07 0.92 0.58
CA GLY A 354 -8.72 2.06 1.18
C GLY A 354 -9.40 1.72 2.51
N ALA A 355 -8.77 0.92 3.35
CA ALA A 355 -9.22 0.68 4.71
C ALA A 355 -7.99 0.52 5.60
N THR A 356 -8.07 1.00 6.83
CA THR A 356 -6.95 0.97 7.78
C THR A 356 -7.15 -0.11 8.83
N PRO A 357 -6.07 -0.76 9.32
CA PRO A 357 -6.10 -1.45 10.58
C PRO A 357 -6.66 -0.55 11.71
N ALA A 358 -7.48 -1.16 12.56
CA ALA A 358 -8.16 -0.55 13.70
C ALA A 358 -8.31 -1.60 14.83
N GLY A 359 -7.24 -2.35 15.09
CA GLY A 359 -7.13 -3.21 16.26
C GLY A 359 -7.34 -2.43 17.56
N GLU A 360 -7.62 -3.13 18.66
CA GLU A 360 -7.82 -2.47 19.95
C GLU A 360 -6.59 -1.63 20.32
N GLY A 361 -6.79 -0.33 20.53
CA GLY A 361 -5.72 0.61 20.85
C GLY A 361 -4.93 1.12 19.64
N GLU A 362 -5.14 0.60 18.43
CA GLU A 362 -4.34 0.99 17.26
C GLU A 362 -4.64 2.43 16.82
N LEU A 363 -3.60 3.29 16.80
CA LEU A 363 -3.75 4.68 16.40
C LEU A 363 -3.79 4.85 14.87
N GLY A 364 -4.57 5.82 14.40
CA GLY A 364 -4.61 6.19 12.99
C GLY A 364 -5.05 7.62 12.75
N ILE A 365 -4.96 8.06 11.49
CA ILE A 365 -5.52 9.32 11.00
C ILE A 365 -6.44 9.03 9.81
N ILE A 366 -7.69 9.49 9.90
CA ILE A 366 -8.69 9.41 8.84
C ILE A 366 -8.83 10.81 8.22
N PRO A 367 -8.16 11.12 7.09
CA PRO A 367 -8.32 12.39 6.38
C PRO A 367 -9.72 12.57 5.79
N ALA A 368 -10.12 13.81 5.56
CA ALA A 368 -11.35 14.14 4.86
C ALA A 368 -11.07 14.58 3.42
N SER A 369 -10.81 15.88 3.24
CA SER A 369 -10.43 16.51 1.97
C SER A 369 -9.41 17.62 2.25
N MET A 370 -8.92 18.29 1.20
CA MET A 370 -7.98 19.41 1.36
C MET A 370 -8.54 20.59 2.18
N THR A 371 -9.86 20.68 2.42
CA THR A 371 -10.45 21.77 3.22
C THR A 371 -11.13 21.32 4.51
N GLU A 372 -11.53 20.06 4.61
CA GLU A 372 -12.25 19.53 5.77
C GLU A 372 -11.28 18.88 6.76
N LYS A 373 -11.65 18.91 8.04
CA LYS A 373 -10.85 18.30 9.10
C LYS A 373 -10.80 16.76 8.96
N GLY A 374 -9.63 16.19 9.14
CA GLY A 374 -9.44 14.77 9.41
C GLY A 374 -9.49 14.47 10.91
N TYR A 375 -9.54 13.19 11.27
CA TYR A 375 -9.68 12.73 12.64
C TYR A 375 -8.54 11.82 13.06
N ILE A 376 -7.95 12.11 14.23
CA ILE A 376 -7.03 11.21 14.90
C ILE A 376 -7.89 10.21 15.67
N VAL A 377 -7.65 8.93 15.44
CA VAL A 377 -8.52 7.86 15.93
C VAL A 377 -7.74 6.77 16.66
N ARG A 378 -8.46 6.00 17.47
CA ARG A 378 -7.98 4.77 18.10
C ARG A 378 -8.95 3.64 17.81
N GLY A 379 -8.44 2.51 17.33
CA GLY A 379 -9.22 1.34 16.99
C GLY A 379 -9.86 0.68 18.21
N ARG A 380 -11.09 0.18 18.03
CA ARG A 380 -11.86 -0.56 19.04
C ARG A 380 -11.74 -2.07 18.90
N GLY A 381 -11.01 -2.56 17.89
CA GLY A 381 -10.79 -4.00 17.67
C GLY A 381 -12.06 -4.76 17.29
N ASN A 382 -12.99 -4.12 16.57
CA ASN A 382 -14.27 -4.73 16.21
C ASN A 382 -14.05 -5.94 15.27
N PRO A 383 -14.46 -7.16 15.66
CA PRO A 383 -14.22 -8.36 14.84
C PRO A 383 -15.07 -8.40 13.56
N ASP A 384 -16.25 -7.75 13.55
CA ASP A 384 -17.12 -7.70 12.37
C ASP A 384 -16.50 -6.90 11.23
N SER A 385 -15.59 -5.96 11.54
CA SER A 385 -14.82 -5.22 10.56
C SER A 385 -13.45 -5.83 10.25
N LEU A 386 -13.16 -7.02 10.79
CA LEU A 386 -11.81 -7.61 10.78
C LEU A 386 -10.78 -6.63 11.37
N CYS A 387 -11.15 -5.99 12.48
CA CYS A 387 -10.35 -4.96 13.15
C CYS A 387 -9.89 -3.87 12.17
N SER A 388 -10.82 -3.33 11.37
CA SER A 388 -10.55 -2.31 10.36
C SER A 388 -11.49 -1.12 10.46
N ALA A 389 -11.08 0.02 9.89
CA ALA A 389 -11.87 1.24 9.79
C ALA A 389 -11.69 1.92 8.41
N SER A 390 -12.48 2.97 8.14
CA SER A 390 -12.31 3.81 6.95
C SER A 390 -10.93 4.43 6.87
N HIS A 391 -10.43 4.64 5.65
CA HIS A 391 -9.16 5.35 5.44
C HIS A 391 -9.34 6.85 5.21
N GLY A 392 -10.55 7.30 4.87
CA GLY A 392 -10.83 8.71 4.65
C GLY A 392 -12.32 8.99 4.46
N ALA A 393 -12.65 10.08 3.77
CA ALA A 393 -14.04 10.40 3.41
C ALA A 393 -14.59 9.51 2.27
N GLY A 394 -13.71 9.00 1.40
CA GLY A 394 -14.13 8.30 0.19
C GLY A 394 -14.68 9.24 -0.88
N ARG A 395 -14.62 8.79 -2.14
CA ARG A 395 -15.09 9.61 -3.27
C ARG A 395 -16.58 9.45 -3.48
N GLU A 396 -17.26 10.56 -3.68
CA GLU A 396 -18.65 10.62 -4.17
C GLU A 396 -18.66 10.63 -5.71
N HIS A 397 -17.66 11.27 -6.32
CA HIS A 397 -17.57 11.43 -7.77
C HIS A 397 -16.25 10.88 -8.32
N SER A 398 -16.33 10.22 -9.48
CA SER A 398 -15.13 9.77 -10.21
C SER A 398 -14.29 10.99 -10.66
N ARG A 399 -12.98 10.80 -10.81
CA ARG A 399 -12.08 11.87 -11.30
C ARG A 399 -12.54 12.45 -12.64
N ALA A 400 -13.02 11.58 -13.54
CA ALA A 400 -13.55 12.00 -14.83
C ALA A 400 -14.81 12.87 -14.69
N ALA A 401 -15.73 12.52 -13.78
CA ALA A 401 -16.93 13.30 -13.52
C ALA A 401 -16.61 14.65 -12.86
N CYS A 402 -15.60 14.72 -12.00
CA CYS A 402 -15.20 15.96 -11.32
C CYS A 402 -14.75 17.04 -12.32
N LYS A 403 -14.12 16.66 -13.44
CA LYS A 403 -13.71 17.59 -14.50
C LYS A 403 -14.88 18.32 -15.16
N THR A 404 -16.04 17.69 -15.18
CA THR A 404 -17.26 18.26 -15.77
C THR A 404 -18.14 18.95 -14.75
N LEU A 405 -18.15 18.46 -13.50
CA LEU A 405 -19.00 18.96 -12.43
C LEU A 405 -18.45 20.22 -11.76
N PHE A 406 -17.12 20.35 -11.67
CA PHE A 406 -16.49 21.40 -10.88
C PHE A 406 -15.54 22.25 -11.72
N THR A 407 -15.61 23.55 -11.52
CA THR A 407 -14.69 24.51 -12.15
C THR A 407 -13.57 24.90 -11.20
N GLN A 408 -12.49 25.45 -11.76
CA GLN A 408 -11.41 26.05 -10.97
C GLN A 408 -11.90 27.24 -10.12
N SER A 409 -12.98 27.90 -10.53
CA SER A 409 -13.60 28.98 -9.76
C SER A 409 -14.27 28.45 -8.49
N ASP A 410 -14.99 27.32 -8.60
CA ASP A 410 -15.65 26.67 -7.47
C ASP A 410 -14.63 26.23 -6.42
N LEU A 411 -13.54 25.59 -6.86
CA LEU A 411 -12.43 25.19 -6.00
C LEU A 411 -11.82 26.40 -5.27
N LYS A 412 -11.50 27.48 -5.98
CA LYS A 412 -10.95 28.70 -5.38
C LYS A 412 -11.90 29.34 -4.37
N LYS A 413 -13.21 29.34 -4.66
CA LYS A 413 -14.24 29.86 -3.75
C LYS A 413 -14.26 29.04 -2.46
N GLU A 414 -14.24 27.72 -2.55
CA GLU A 414 -14.25 26.84 -1.39
C GLU A 414 -12.99 26.99 -0.53
N LEU A 415 -11.82 27.00 -1.16
CA LEU A 415 -10.53 27.24 -0.49
C LEU A 415 -10.52 28.58 0.26
N LYS A 416 -11.05 29.65 -0.35
CA LYS A 416 -11.16 30.97 0.29
C LYS A 416 -12.11 30.94 1.49
N ASN A 417 -13.27 30.29 1.35
CA ASN A 417 -14.25 30.17 2.43
C ASN A 417 -13.66 29.44 3.65
N LYS A 418 -12.89 28.38 3.39
CA LYS A 418 -12.26 27.54 4.41
C LYS A 418 -10.89 28.04 4.87
N LYS A 419 -10.40 29.15 4.30
CA LYS A 419 -9.10 29.78 4.60
C LYS A 419 -7.91 28.82 4.42
N VAL A 420 -7.96 27.97 3.39
CA VAL A 420 -6.88 27.04 3.02
C VAL A 420 -6.14 27.55 1.80
N THR A 421 -4.80 27.51 1.82
CA THR A 421 -4.00 27.65 0.59
C THR A 421 -3.81 26.29 -0.04
N LEU A 422 -4.05 26.19 -1.35
CA LEU A 422 -3.66 25.06 -2.18
C LEU A 422 -2.52 25.46 -3.11
N ILE A 423 -1.45 24.67 -3.15
CA ILE A 423 -0.31 24.77 -4.05
C ILE A 423 -0.33 23.57 -4.99
N GLY A 424 -0.47 23.82 -6.29
CA GLY A 424 -0.75 22.76 -7.26
C GLY A 424 -2.21 22.32 -7.19
N GLY A 425 -2.46 21.03 -7.45
CA GLY A 425 -3.79 20.44 -7.40
C GLY A 425 -4.71 20.84 -8.55
N ASN A 426 -5.75 20.05 -8.77
CA ASN A 426 -6.73 20.28 -9.81
C ASN A 426 -8.15 19.91 -9.35
N THR A 427 -9.15 20.12 -10.21
CA THR A 427 -10.55 19.88 -9.87
C THR A 427 -10.90 18.41 -9.63
N GLU A 428 -10.04 17.45 -10.01
CA GLU A 428 -10.28 16.02 -9.74
C GLU A 428 -10.26 15.70 -8.24
N GLU A 429 -9.55 16.48 -7.44
CA GLU A 429 -9.42 16.31 -5.99
C GLU A 429 -10.12 17.42 -5.21
N ALA A 430 -11.02 18.18 -5.86
CA ALA A 430 -11.78 19.24 -5.21
C ALA A 430 -12.58 18.70 -4.00
N PRO A 431 -12.75 19.46 -2.90
CA PRO A 431 -13.44 18.98 -1.69
C PRO A 431 -14.82 18.34 -1.92
N MET A 432 -15.58 18.86 -2.89
CA MET A 432 -16.91 18.40 -3.29
C MET A 432 -16.89 17.04 -4.03
N ALA A 433 -15.72 16.52 -4.38
CA ALA A 433 -15.57 15.19 -4.96
C ALA A 433 -15.69 14.05 -3.92
N TYR A 434 -15.66 14.40 -2.64
CA TYR A 434 -15.61 13.49 -1.50
C TYR A 434 -16.93 13.45 -0.74
N LYS A 435 -17.21 12.33 -0.07
CA LYS A 435 -18.38 12.21 0.81
C LYS A 435 -18.23 13.13 2.03
N ASN A 436 -19.34 13.32 2.73
CA ASN A 436 -19.33 14.03 4.00
C ASN A 436 -18.61 13.20 5.08
N ILE A 437 -17.45 13.67 5.54
CA ILE A 437 -16.65 12.95 6.55
C ILE A 437 -17.43 12.71 7.85
N ASN A 438 -18.35 13.59 8.24
CA ASN A 438 -19.10 13.40 9.48
C ASN A 438 -20.07 12.22 9.38
N GLU A 439 -20.67 11.98 8.20
CA GLU A 439 -21.50 10.80 7.96
C GLU A 439 -20.67 9.52 8.02
N VAL A 440 -19.48 9.55 7.41
CA VAL A 440 -18.52 8.44 7.46
C VAL A 440 -18.11 8.12 8.90
N MET A 441 -17.76 9.12 9.70
CA MET A 441 -17.38 8.93 11.11
C MET A 441 -18.55 8.45 11.98
N ASN A 442 -19.75 8.99 11.78
CA ASN A 442 -20.94 8.56 12.51
C ASN A 442 -21.31 7.09 12.23
N ALA A 443 -21.02 6.61 11.02
CA ALA A 443 -21.28 5.23 10.59
C ALA A 443 -20.24 4.19 11.09
N GLN A 444 -19.19 4.61 11.81
CA GLN A 444 -18.13 3.73 12.32
C GLN A 444 -17.78 3.99 13.79
N THR A 445 -18.73 4.48 14.59
CA THR A 445 -18.54 4.75 16.02
C THR A 445 -18.25 3.48 16.85
N ASP A 446 -18.59 2.31 16.32
CA ASP A 446 -18.25 0.99 16.86
C ASP A 446 -16.87 0.48 16.40
N LEU A 447 -16.22 1.16 15.46
CA LEU A 447 -14.89 0.78 14.94
C LEU A 447 -13.77 1.58 15.58
N VAL A 448 -14.00 2.87 15.86
CA VAL A 448 -12.96 3.80 16.34
C VAL A 448 -13.47 4.81 17.38
N ASP A 449 -12.59 5.19 18.30
CA ASP A 449 -12.74 6.38 19.15
C ASP A 449 -12.03 7.58 18.50
N ILE A 450 -12.59 8.78 18.64
CA ILE A 450 -11.95 10.02 18.18
C ILE A 450 -11.12 10.62 19.33
N LEU A 451 -9.80 10.74 19.12
CA LEU A 451 -8.86 11.33 20.08
C LEU A 451 -8.51 12.78 19.74
N GLY A 452 -8.68 13.18 18.48
CA GLY A 452 -8.29 14.50 18.01
C GLY A 452 -8.68 14.77 16.56
N SER A 453 -8.19 15.89 16.04
CA SER A 453 -8.43 16.28 14.64
C SER A 453 -7.23 16.97 14.01
N PHE A 454 -7.13 16.89 12.69
CA PHE A 454 -6.20 17.65 11.86
C PHE A 454 -6.98 18.56 10.91
N GLN A 455 -6.80 19.87 10.99
CA GLN A 455 -7.38 20.84 10.07
C GLN A 455 -6.32 21.34 9.09
N PRO A 456 -6.43 21.04 7.78
CA PRO A 456 -5.50 21.55 6.78
C PRO A 456 -5.54 23.09 6.72
N ARG A 457 -4.38 23.71 6.53
CA ARG A 457 -4.22 25.17 6.37
C ARG A 457 -3.45 25.52 5.10
N ILE A 458 -2.41 24.74 4.78
CA ILE A 458 -1.62 24.87 3.55
C ILE A 458 -1.42 23.48 2.99
N VAL A 459 -1.88 23.26 1.77
CA VAL A 459 -1.88 21.97 1.09
C VAL A 459 -1.01 22.05 -0.16
N ARG A 460 -0.11 21.08 -0.34
CA ARG A 460 0.62 20.91 -1.59
C ARG A 460 0.30 19.57 -2.23
N MET A 461 -0.03 19.61 -3.52
CA MET A 461 -0.29 18.45 -4.37
C MET A 461 0.49 18.55 -5.68
N GLU A 462 0.42 17.52 -6.53
CA GLU A 462 0.85 17.61 -7.93
C GLU A 462 -0.03 18.61 -8.69
N SER A 463 0.59 19.45 -9.52
CA SER A 463 -0.08 20.46 -10.34
C SER A 463 -0.77 19.88 -11.56
#